data_AF-A0A845QWE2-F1
#
_entry.id   AF-A0A845QWE2-F1
#
_cell.length_a   1.000
_cell.length_b   1.000
_cell.length_c   1.000
_cell.angle_alpha   90.00
_cell.angle_beta   90.00
_cell.angle_gamma   90.00
#
_symmetry.space_group_name_H-M   'P 1'
#
loop_
_entity.id
_entity.type
_entity.pdbx_description
1 polymer ?
#
loop_
_entity_poly.entity_id
_entity_poly.type
_entity_poly.pdbx_seq_one_letter_code
_entity_poly.pdbx_strand_id
1 'polypeptide(L)' 'MPTSSFSKEFKLIDKKAVDSFYKIISSPIKNKPINRNLITIETQKKAEAKLKKMLSQENNNQKK' A
#
# COMPACT_ATOMS: atom_id res chain seq x y z
N MET A 1 -9.13 -10.20 0.63
CA MET A 1 -7.86 -9.55 1.06
C MET A 1 -6.85 -9.81 -0.04
N PRO A 2 -6.30 -8.80 -0.73
CA PRO A 2 -5.20 -9.04 -1.65
C PRO A 2 -3.97 -9.38 -0.79
N THR A 3 -3.70 -10.66 -0.61
CA THR A 3 -2.36 -11.11 -0.24
C THR A 3 -1.50 -10.79 -1.45
N SER A 4 -0.81 -9.65 -1.43
CA SER A 4 0.23 -9.37 -2.43
C SER A 4 1.12 -10.61 -2.47
N SER A 5 1.06 -11.37 -3.57
CA SER A 5 1.88 -12.55 -3.75
C SER A 5 3.28 -12.04 -4.07
N PHE A 6 3.99 -11.63 -3.01
CA PHE A 6 5.37 -11.24 -3.13
C PHE A 6 6.16 -12.52 -3.34
N SER A 7 6.57 -12.77 -4.58
CA SER A 7 7.53 -13.83 -4.87
C SER A 7 8.77 -13.58 -4.01
N LYS A 8 9.26 -14.62 -3.32
CA LYS A 8 10.46 -14.55 -2.49
C LYS A 8 11.70 -14.18 -3.31
N GLU A 9 11.65 -14.44 -4.61
CA GLU A 9 12.72 -14.16 -5.55
C GLU A 9 12.37 -12.90 -6.35
N PHE A 10 13.21 -11.88 -6.21
CA PHE A 10 13.17 -10.66 -7.01
C PHE A 10 14.59 -10.22 -7.36
N LYS A 11 14.72 -9.47 -8.46
CA LYS A 11 15.98 -8.90 -8.92
C LYS A 11 15.90 -7.39 -8.93
N LEU A 12 16.90 -6.73 -8.34
CA LEU A 12 17.06 -5.28 -8.42
C LEU A 12 17.87 -4.93 -9.67
N ILE A 13 17.26 -4.18 -10.58
CA ILE A 13 17.85 -3.90 -11.90
C ILE A 13 18.74 -2.63 -11.82
N ASP A 14 18.33 -1.65 -11.04
CA ASP A 14 18.98 -0.33 -11.00
C ASP A 14 19.80 -0.11 -9.72
N LYS A 15 20.89 0.66 -9.83
CA LYS A 15 21.72 1.07 -8.69
C LYS A 15 20.90 1.77 -7.59
N LYS A 16 19.96 2.65 -8.00
CA LYS A 16 19.05 3.33 -7.07
C LYS A 16 18.16 2.36 -6.29
N ALA A 17 17.72 1.28 -6.93
CA ALA A 17 16.90 0.26 -6.30
C ALA A 17 17.72 -0.54 -5.27
N VAL A 18 18.98 -0.87 -5.61
CA VAL A 18 19.94 -1.50 -4.69
C VAL A 18 20.22 -0.62 -3.47
N ASP A 19 20.54 0.66 -3.67
CA ASP A 19 20.82 1.60 -2.57
C ASP A 19 19.61 1.76 -1.63
N SER A 20 18.41 1.85 -2.22
CA SER A 20 17.16 1.97 -1.46
C SER A 20 16.89 0.71 -0.64
N PHE A 21 17.07 -0.46 -1.25
CA PHE A 21 16.93 -1.74 -0.57
C PHE A 21 17.94 -1.89 0.57
N TYR A 22 19.20 -1.53 0.34
CA TYR A 22 20.24 -1.56 1.37
C TYR A 22 19.88 -0.65 2.56
N LYS A 23 19.39 0.56 2.32
CA LYS A 23 18.92 1.47 3.38
C LYS A 23 17.77 0.86 4.19
N ILE A 24 16.81 0.21 3.54
CA ILE A 24 15.67 -0.42 4.19
C ILE A 24 16.12 -1.60 5.08
N ILE A 25 17.03 -2.44 4.59
CA ILE A 25 17.48 -3.63 5.33
C ILE A 25 18.49 -3.29 6.43
N SER A 26 19.38 -2.33 6.20
CA SER A 26 20.41 -1.94 7.18
C SER A 26 19.83 -1.20 8.39
N SER A 27 18.73 -0.47 8.19
CA SER A 27 18.06 0.33 9.23
C SER A 27 16.62 -0.13 9.43
N PRO A 28 16.40 -1.36 9.91
CA PRO A 28 15.05 -1.86 10.12
C PRO A 28 14.36 -0.98 11.15
N ILE A 29 13.23 -0.38 10.78
CA ILE A 29 12.41 0.40 11.69
C ILE A 29 11.66 -0.60 12.58
N LYS A 30 12.37 -1.20 13.52
CA LYS A 30 11.93 -2.36 14.30
C LYS A 30 10.63 -2.11 15.04
N ASN A 31 10.32 -0.86 15.38
CA ASN A 31 9.16 -0.47 16.16
C ASN A 31 8.59 0.88 15.69
N LYS A 32 8.15 1.02 14.44
CA LYS A 32 7.27 2.15 14.11
C LYS A 32 5.89 1.79 14.64
N PRO A 33 5.39 2.38 15.74
CA PRO A 33 4.03 2.11 16.19
C PRO A 33 3.10 2.53 15.05
N ILE A 34 2.44 1.55 14.44
CA ILE A 34 1.34 1.84 13.54
C ILE A 34 0.28 2.48 14.42
N ASN A 35 -0.15 3.70 14.08
CA ASN A 35 -1.22 4.35 14.80
C ASN A 35 -2.52 3.56 14.54
N ARG A 36 -2.84 2.63 15.44
CA ARG A 36 -3.99 1.72 15.33
C ARG A 36 -5.33 2.46 15.39
N ASN A 37 -5.34 3.72 15.85
CA ASN A 37 -6.53 4.58 15.82
C ASN A 37 -6.94 4.92 14.37
N LEU A 38 -6.05 4.73 13.40
CA LEU A 38 -6.37 4.86 11.97
C LEU A 38 -7.02 3.60 11.39
N ILE A 39 -7.01 2.48 12.11
CA ILE A 39 -7.51 1.16 11.67
C ILE A 39 -8.74 0.77 12.50
N THR A 40 -9.56 1.74 12.91
CA THR A 40 -10.83 1.43 13.57
C THR A 40 -11.87 0.97 12.55
N ILE A 41 -12.90 0.26 13.02
CA ILE A 41 -14.00 -0.21 12.17
C ILE A 41 -14.68 0.96 11.44
N GLU A 42 -14.77 2.12 12.11
CA GLU A 42 -15.38 3.33 11.56
C GLU A 42 -14.53 3.94 10.43
N THR A 43 -13.21 4.02 10.61
CA THR A 43 -12.31 4.55 9.57
C THR A 43 -12.29 3.61 8.36
N GLN A 44 -12.40 2.30 8.57
CA GLN A 44 -12.53 1.31 7.49
C GLN A 44 -13.82 1.50 6.68
N LYS A 45 -14.98 1.62 7.34
CA LYS A 45 -16.27 1.88 6.66
C LYS A 45 -16.25 3.19 5.87
N LYS A 46 -15.66 4.24 6.44
CA LYS A 46 -15.51 5.55 5.77
C LYS A 46 -14.58 5.46 4.54
N ALA A 47 -13.46 4.73 4.66
CA ALA A 47 -12.54 4.51 3.57
C ALA A 47 -13.20 3.69 2.44
N GLU A 48 -13.94 2.63 2.78
CA GLU A 48 -14.67 1.81 1.82
C GLU A 48 -15.70 2.63 1.05
N ALA A 49 -16.50 3.46 1.74
CA ALA A 49 -17.46 4.35 1.10
C ALA A 49 -16.78 5.36 0.16
N LYS A 50 -15.62 5.89 0.54
CA LYS A 50 -14.83 6.82 -0.29
C LYS A 50 -14.29 6.13 -1.54
N LEU A 51 -13.74 4.92 -1.40
CA LEU A 51 -13.21 4.12 -2.52
C LEU A 51 -14.32 3.72 -3.49
N LYS A 52 -15.49 3.28 -2.99
CA LYS A 52 -16.65 2.98 -3.84
C LYS A 52 -17.09 4.19 -4.65
N LYS A 53 -17.11 5.39 -4.06
CA LYS A 53 -17.43 6.64 -4.77
C LYS A 53 -16.40 6.94 -5.88
N MET A 54 -15.11 6.83 -5.58
CA MET A 54 -14.04 7.07 -6.55
C MET A 54 -14.12 6.10 -7.74
N LEU A 55 -14.23 4.80 -7.46
CA LEU A 55 -14.32 3.76 -8.50
C LEU A 55 -15.61 3.88 -9.31
N SER A 56 -16.73 4.23 -8.67
CA SER A 56 -18.00 4.45 -9.39
C SER A 56 -17.94 5.67 -10.29
N GLN A 57 -17.25 6.75 -9.90
CA GLN A 57 -17.07 7.93 -10.73
C GLN A 57 -16.15 7.66 -11.92
N GLU A 58 -15.09 6.88 -11.69
CA GLU A 58 -14.15 6.47 -12.74
C GLU A 58 -14.84 5.60 -13.81
N ASN A 59 -15.66 4.64 -13.40
CA ASN A 59 -16.45 3.79 -14.31
C ASN A 59 -17.48 4.58 -15.15
N ASN A 60 -17.99 5.70 -14.64
CA ASN A 60 -18.93 6.55 -15.38
C ASN A 60 -18.22 7.46 -16.38
N ASN A 61 -16.96 7.82 -16.13
CA ASN A 61 -16.15 8.60 -17.06
C ASN A 61 -15.56 7.76 -18.19
N GLN A 62 -15.39 6.45 -18.01
CA GLN A 62 -14.94 5.53 -19.06
C GLN A 62 -16.05 5.10 -20.04
N LYS A 63 -17.32 5.39 -19.72
CA LYS A 63 -18.50 5.07 -20.56
C LYS A 63 -18.98 6.24 -21.43
N LYS A 64 -18.25 7.36 -21.45
CA LYS A 64 -18.52 8.51 -22.33
C LYS A 64 -17.52 8.57 -23.46
#